data_AF-A0A402BA51-F1
#
_entry.id   AF-A0A402BA51-F1
#
_cell.length_a   1.000
_cell.length_b   1.000
_cell.length_c   1.000
_cell.angle_alpha   90.00
_cell.angle_beta   90.00
_cell.angle_gamma   90.00
#
_symmetry.space_group_name_H-M   'P 1'
#
loop_
_entity.id
_entity.type
_entity.pdbx_description
1 polymer ?
#
loop_
_entity_poly.entity_id
_entity_poly.type
_entity_poly.pdbx_seq_one_letter_code
_entity_poly.pdbx_strand_id
1 'polypeptide(L)'
;MSGKNASFLINPRAGENTAKLPDILAVLAAGGWKTEIGLKEYGGHIMEQAREATEQKKNLLIAYGGDGTLNQVVNGVMSAKGKRPIVGLIPGGTANVWAGEIGVPADPVKAALTLLNSDVRKVDVGCVFVRSIAFPGEDQPSGASLEKSRKKAAEESAKVRHHFLLMAGLGLDAAVMGNVSKPLKYQIGTAAVGLAAAQELPEQHPYPIEIQSGEAGDSLWKGEAIQVVLGNTRRYATAQRMTPEAYVDDGQIDVCVITAGNPLSTLQQVTSLLLRQKPDNTTAQYFKGSHLRIKVPATIALQVDGSAVKLKDYLSAADYKKLSKLDKEAQEQVFVTYQIDTLPQALPVAIPRAYDDELFEHGYHPEDKQEQITNAESAPSSGQKLKRGLFSRFTKEDDRSVETSSQKQTAVEETLASSEIKQEKISEKREEHQKELSRELPDVMESLSQHGRKVAVFAKAPNAAVSDTYVIAGAVQKSSGQSAPGAVVVNAKTTIFDHHGHYVNDLNAAMQELTEGAVVIVEGKRSKRNVVQAKRIVLP
;
A
#
# COMPACT_ATOMS: atom_id res chain seq x y z
N MET A 1 -12.87 -20.25 -14.42
CA MET A 1 -11.85 -19.35 -13.84
C MET A 1 -12.26 -19.05 -12.41
N SER A 2 -11.51 -19.53 -11.41
CA SER A 2 -11.66 -19.04 -10.03
C SER A 2 -11.23 -17.57 -10.03
N GLY A 3 -12.19 -16.64 -10.13
CA GLY A 3 -11.90 -15.22 -10.22
C GLY A 3 -11.25 -14.71 -8.94
N LYS A 4 -10.26 -13.82 -9.07
CA LYS A 4 -9.61 -13.19 -7.91
C LYS A 4 -10.67 -12.42 -7.10
N ASN A 5 -10.76 -12.70 -5.81
CA ASN A 5 -11.78 -12.11 -4.94
C ASN A 5 -11.21 -10.90 -4.20
N ALA A 6 -12.00 -9.83 -4.12
CA ALA A 6 -11.61 -8.60 -3.43
C ALA A 6 -12.72 -8.13 -2.48
N SER A 7 -12.32 -7.50 -1.37
CA SER A 7 -13.21 -6.72 -0.51
C SER A 7 -12.88 -5.25 -0.64
N PHE A 8 -13.88 -4.43 -0.94
CA PHE A 8 -13.77 -2.98 -1.06
C PHE A 8 -14.44 -2.32 0.14
N LEU A 9 -13.62 -1.83 1.07
CA LEU A 9 -14.01 -1.37 2.40
C LEU A 9 -14.04 0.15 2.43
N ILE A 10 -15.23 0.72 2.58
CA ILE A 10 -15.50 2.12 2.28
C ILE A 10 -15.90 2.85 3.55
N ASN A 11 -15.21 3.95 3.84
CA ASN A 11 -15.64 4.94 4.82
C ASN A 11 -16.39 6.06 4.09
N PRO A 12 -17.73 6.07 4.09
CA PRO A 12 -18.50 7.07 3.36
C PRO A 12 -18.31 8.45 4.01
N ARG A 13 -17.90 9.42 3.21
CA ARG A 13 -18.07 10.86 3.49
C ARG A 13 -19.28 11.35 2.70
N ALA A 14 -19.94 12.41 3.15
CA ALA A 14 -21.20 12.91 2.61
C ALA A 14 -21.19 13.05 1.06
N GLY A 15 -21.57 11.97 0.34
CA GLY A 15 -21.66 11.92 -1.12
C GLY A 15 -20.34 11.80 -1.92
N GLU A 16 -19.21 12.27 -1.38
CA GLU A 16 -17.93 12.34 -2.14
C GLU A 16 -17.41 10.96 -2.55
N ASN A 17 -17.25 10.06 -1.56
CA ASN A 17 -16.68 8.74 -1.83
C ASN A 17 -17.68 7.83 -2.57
N THR A 18 -18.98 8.11 -2.53
CA THR A 18 -20.00 7.20 -3.11
C THR A 18 -20.30 7.46 -4.58
N ALA A 19 -20.10 8.70 -5.06
CA ALA A 19 -20.45 9.10 -6.43
C ALA A 19 -19.70 8.31 -7.52
N LYS A 20 -18.42 7.99 -7.29
CA LYS A 20 -17.54 7.30 -8.25
C LYS A 20 -17.50 5.78 -8.07
N LEU A 21 -18.27 5.21 -7.14
CA LEU A 21 -18.26 3.76 -6.87
C LEU A 21 -18.55 2.92 -8.12
N PRO A 22 -19.55 3.26 -8.97
CA PRO A 22 -19.82 2.44 -10.15
C PRO A 22 -18.65 2.44 -11.15
N ASP A 23 -17.95 3.56 -11.32
CA ASP A 23 -16.77 3.66 -12.20
C ASP A 23 -15.63 2.79 -11.66
N ILE A 24 -15.33 2.89 -10.37
CA ILE A 24 -14.30 2.07 -9.71
C ILE A 24 -14.62 0.58 -9.83
N LEU A 25 -15.87 0.19 -9.58
CA LEU A 25 -16.30 -1.21 -9.67
C LEU A 25 -16.27 -1.76 -11.09
N ALA A 26 -16.49 -0.90 -12.10
CA ALA A 26 -16.32 -1.25 -13.51
C ALA A 26 -14.84 -1.49 -13.82
N VAL A 27 -13.94 -0.60 -13.38
CA VAL A 27 -12.48 -0.77 -13.52
C VAL A 27 -12.01 -2.06 -12.85
N LEU A 28 -12.34 -2.29 -11.58
CA LEU A 28 -11.94 -3.52 -10.87
C LEU A 28 -12.46 -4.78 -11.56
N ALA A 29 -13.70 -4.75 -12.06
CA ALA A 29 -14.28 -5.87 -12.81
C ALA A 29 -13.60 -6.07 -14.17
N ALA A 30 -13.17 -5.01 -14.84
CA ALA A 30 -12.36 -5.07 -16.06
C ALA A 30 -10.97 -5.67 -15.79
N GLY A 31 -10.41 -5.42 -14.60
CA GLY A 31 -9.22 -6.10 -14.09
C GLY A 31 -9.42 -7.56 -13.68
N GLY A 32 -10.65 -8.09 -13.77
CA GLY A 32 -10.97 -9.48 -13.44
C GLY A 32 -11.31 -9.74 -11.97
N TRP A 33 -11.49 -8.70 -11.16
CA TRP A 33 -11.81 -8.84 -9.73
C TRP A 33 -13.30 -9.03 -9.46
N LYS A 34 -13.62 -10.06 -8.67
CA LYS A 34 -14.93 -10.21 -8.04
C LYS A 34 -14.95 -9.44 -6.72
N THR A 35 -15.40 -8.20 -6.78
CA THR A 35 -15.41 -7.28 -5.64
C THR A 35 -16.70 -7.35 -4.83
N GLU A 36 -16.58 -7.62 -3.54
CA GLU A 36 -17.61 -7.41 -2.51
C GLU A 36 -17.42 -6.04 -1.85
N ILE A 37 -18.51 -5.40 -1.44
CA ILE A 37 -18.49 -4.04 -0.88
C ILE A 37 -18.83 -4.11 0.60
N GLY A 38 -17.97 -3.53 1.44
CA GLY A 38 -18.22 -3.29 2.85
C GLY A 38 -18.36 -1.80 3.10
N LEU A 39 -19.52 -1.36 3.58
CA LEU A 39 -19.74 0.03 4.01
C LEU A 39 -19.53 0.12 5.51
N LYS A 40 -18.80 1.15 5.95
CA LYS A 40 -18.67 1.46 7.38
C LYS A 40 -20.00 1.99 7.92
N GLU A 41 -20.35 1.55 9.12
CA GLU A 41 -21.59 1.94 9.82
C GLU A 41 -21.28 2.62 11.16
N TYR A 42 -20.29 2.10 11.89
CA TYR A 42 -19.85 2.62 13.18
C TYR A 42 -18.31 2.68 13.28
N GLY A 43 -17.78 3.20 14.39
CA GLY A 43 -16.34 3.24 14.64
C GLY A 43 -15.78 1.83 14.86
N GLY A 44 -14.72 1.46 14.13
CA GLY A 44 -14.14 0.11 14.20
C GLY A 44 -14.67 -0.87 13.15
N HIS A 45 -15.81 -0.60 12.52
CA HIS A 45 -16.45 -1.54 11.57
C HIS A 45 -15.52 -1.95 10.40
N ILE A 46 -14.71 -1.03 9.87
CA ILE A 46 -13.75 -1.35 8.78
C ILE A 46 -12.71 -2.37 9.24
N MET A 47 -12.24 -2.27 10.48
CA MET A 47 -11.26 -3.21 11.03
C MET A 47 -11.86 -4.60 11.18
N GLU A 48 -13.10 -4.69 11.65
CA GLU A 48 -13.85 -5.94 11.76
C GLU A 48 -14.06 -6.58 10.37
N GLN A 49 -14.54 -5.81 9.39
CA GLN A 49 -14.72 -6.27 8.01
C GLN A 49 -13.41 -6.72 7.37
N ALA A 50 -12.29 -6.03 7.63
CA ALA A 50 -10.97 -6.41 7.13
C ALA A 50 -10.47 -7.72 7.75
N ARG A 51 -10.70 -7.92 9.06
CA ARG A 51 -10.38 -9.18 9.75
C ARG A 51 -11.17 -10.34 9.15
N GLU A 52 -12.48 -10.18 9.00
CA GLU A 52 -13.37 -11.19 8.43
C GLU A 52 -13.00 -11.51 6.97
N ALA A 53 -12.75 -10.50 6.14
CA ALA A 53 -12.33 -10.69 4.76
C ALA A 53 -10.99 -11.47 4.66
N THR A 54 -10.07 -11.21 5.59
CA THR A 54 -8.81 -11.96 5.67
C THR A 54 -9.04 -13.42 6.04
N GLU A 55 -9.88 -13.69 7.05
CA GLU A 55 -10.25 -15.05 7.46
C GLU A 55 -11.02 -15.82 6.36
N GLN A 56 -11.79 -15.10 5.54
CA GLN A 56 -12.44 -15.59 4.32
C GLN A 56 -11.48 -15.77 3.13
N LYS A 57 -10.17 -15.56 3.32
CA LYS A 57 -9.13 -15.75 2.30
C LYS A 57 -9.36 -14.91 1.05
N LYS A 58 -9.82 -13.67 1.19
CA LYS A 58 -9.81 -12.72 0.08
C LYS A 58 -8.38 -12.52 -0.42
N ASN A 59 -8.21 -12.27 -1.72
CA ASN A 59 -6.88 -12.02 -2.29
C ASN A 59 -6.45 -10.56 -2.14
N LEU A 60 -7.42 -9.64 -2.14
CA LEU A 60 -7.20 -8.19 -2.09
C LEU A 60 -8.21 -7.52 -1.16
N LEU A 61 -7.73 -6.67 -0.25
CA LEU A 61 -8.54 -5.73 0.52
C LEU A 61 -8.20 -4.32 0.07
N ILE A 62 -9.23 -3.56 -0.31
CA ILE A 62 -9.09 -2.20 -0.83
C ILE A 62 -9.71 -1.26 0.17
N ALA A 63 -8.90 -0.44 0.83
CA ALA A 63 -9.38 0.67 1.64
C ALA A 63 -9.83 1.82 0.73
N TYR A 64 -11.05 2.35 0.95
CA TYR A 64 -11.50 3.59 0.31
C TYR A 64 -11.81 4.64 1.38
N GLY A 65 -10.90 5.60 1.50
CA GLY A 65 -10.93 6.62 2.53
C GLY A 65 -9.55 7.25 2.71
N GLY A 66 -9.31 7.81 3.89
CA GLY A 66 -7.99 8.35 4.25
C GLY A 66 -7.12 7.35 5.00
N ASP A 67 -6.02 7.86 5.55
CA ASP A 67 -5.01 7.08 6.27
C ASP A 67 -5.62 6.31 7.47
N GLY A 68 -6.57 6.90 8.20
CA GLY A 68 -7.28 6.19 9.28
C GLY A 68 -8.22 5.05 8.82
N THR A 69 -8.66 5.06 7.55
CA THR A 69 -9.38 3.93 6.95
C THR A 69 -8.40 2.84 6.56
N LEU A 70 -7.27 3.21 5.98
CA LEU A 70 -6.17 2.28 5.69
C LEU A 70 -5.65 1.61 6.97
N ASN A 71 -5.42 2.37 8.04
CA ASN A 71 -4.96 1.86 9.33
C ASN A 71 -5.92 0.82 9.93
N GLN A 72 -7.24 1.04 9.82
CA GLN A 72 -8.23 0.03 10.25
C GLN A 72 -8.14 -1.24 9.41
N VAL A 73 -7.94 -1.14 8.09
CA VAL A 73 -7.71 -2.31 7.23
C VAL A 73 -6.43 -3.04 7.63
N VAL A 74 -5.32 -2.32 7.84
CA VAL A 74 -4.05 -2.88 8.30
C VAL A 74 -4.23 -3.63 9.62
N ASN A 75 -4.83 -3.01 10.64
CA ASN A 75 -5.04 -3.65 11.94
C ASN A 75 -5.99 -4.86 11.85
N GLY A 76 -7.00 -4.82 10.99
CA GLY A 76 -7.89 -5.96 10.73
C GLY A 76 -7.12 -7.13 10.09
N VAL A 77 -6.27 -6.85 9.11
CA VAL A 77 -5.39 -7.85 8.47
C VAL A 77 -4.38 -8.42 9.44
N MET A 78 -3.75 -7.57 10.26
CA MET A 78 -2.68 -7.97 11.19
C MET A 78 -3.21 -8.76 12.39
N SER A 79 -4.45 -8.52 12.80
CA SER A 79 -5.12 -9.28 13.87
C SER A 79 -5.78 -10.59 13.40
N ALA A 80 -6.01 -10.74 12.09
CA ALA A 80 -6.62 -11.93 11.52
C ALA A 80 -5.67 -13.13 11.50
N LYS A 81 -6.26 -14.33 11.56
CA LYS A 81 -5.54 -15.59 11.32
C LYS A 81 -5.51 -15.91 9.82
N GLY A 82 -4.41 -16.48 9.36
CA GLY A 82 -4.28 -17.01 8.01
C GLY A 82 -3.38 -16.18 7.11
N LYS A 83 -3.48 -16.42 5.80
CA LYS A 83 -2.65 -15.73 4.80
C LYS A 83 -3.15 -14.29 4.63
N ARG A 84 -2.26 -13.33 4.83
CA ARG A 84 -2.56 -11.90 4.66
C ARG A 84 -2.90 -11.60 3.18
N PRO A 85 -4.02 -10.92 2.90
CA PRO A 85 -4.36 -10.44 1.56
C PRO A 85 -3.46 -9.28 1.18
N ILE A 86 -3.38 -8.99 -0.12
CA ILE A 86 -2.80 -7.74 -0.61
C ILE A 86 -3.65 -6.58 -0.08
N VAL A 87 -3.03 -5.53 0.44
CA VAL A 87 -3.71 -4.30 0.83
C VAL A 87 -3.50 -3.24 -0.25
N GLY A 88 -4.59 -2.68 -0.75
CA GLY A 88 -4.61 -1.53 -1.67
C GLY A 88 -5.36 -0.34 -1.08
N LEU A 89 -5.12 0.84 -1.63
CA LEU A 89 -5.77 2.09 -1.24
C LEU A 89 -6.37 2.78 -2.47
N ILE A 90 -7.60 3.26 -2.34
CA ILE A 90 -8.16 4.33 -3.16
C ILE A 90 -8.32 5.55 -2.23
N PRO A 91 -7.68 6.70 -2.54
CA PRO A 91 -7.74 7.86 -1.68
C PRO A 91 -9.15 8.47 -1.69
N GLY A 92 -9.68 8.67 -0.50
CA GLY A 92 -10.96 9.36 -0.24
C GLY A 92 -10.93 10.12 1.10
N GLY A 93 -9.71 10.40 1.57
CA GLY A 93 -9.40 11.10 2.81
C GLY A 93 -8.97 12.55 2.57
N THR A 94 -8.60 13.22 3.65
CA THR A 94 -8.17 14.63 3.60
C THR A 94 -6.68 14.76 3.29
N ALA A 95 -5.83 13.98 3.97
CA ALA A 95 -4.37 14.03 3.80
C ALA A 95 -3.87 13.01 2.78
N ASN A 96 -4.32 11.75 2.89
CA ASN A 96 -3.96 10.64 2.00
C ASN A 96 -2.42 10.48 1.88
N VAL A 97 -1.76 10.47 3.03
CA VAL A 97 -0.29 10.45 3.12
C VAL A 97 0.28 9.23 2.40
N TRP A 98 -0.25 8.03 2.66
CA TRP A 98 0.19 6.80 1.98
C TRP A 98 0.08 6.90 0.46
N ALA A 99 -1.05 7.45 -0.04
CA ALA A 99 -1.27 7.63 -1.47
C ALA A 99 -0.22 8.59 -2.07
N GLY A 100 0.06 9.71 -1.41
CA GLY A 100 1.06 10.68 -1.87
C GLY A 100 2.50 10.18 -1.75
N GLU A 101 2.76 9.26 -0.83
CA GLU A 101 4.06 8.61 -0.61
C GLU A 101 4.42 7.62 -1.71
N ILE A 102 3.45 6.83 -2.19
CA ILE A 102 3.68 5.81 -3.24
C ILE A 102 3.17 6.24 -4.63
N GLY A 103 2.78 7.50 -4.80
CA GLY A 103 2.36 8.07 -6.09
C GLY A 103 0.98 7.63 -6.59
N VAL A 104 0.05 7.24 -5.71
CA VAL A 104 -1.34 6.95 -6.11
C VAL A 104 -2.08 8.26 -6.42
N PRO A 105 -2.71 8.40 -7.61
CA PRO A 105 -3.48 9.59 -7.97
C PRO A 105 -4.66 9.87 -7.03
N ALA A 106 -4.97 11.15 -6.80
CA ALA A 106 -6.11 11.55 -5.97
C ALA A 106 -7.48 11.24 -6.60
N ASP A 107 -7.58 11.22 -7.95
CA ASP A 107 -8.81 10.81 -8.63
C ASP A 107 -9.05 9.31 -8.40
N PRO A 108 -10.22 8.90 -7.88
CA PRO A 108 -10.44 7.53 -7.45
C PRO A 108 -10.52 6.52 -8.61
N VAL A 109 -10.88 6.96 -9.82
CA VAL A 109 -10.90 6.08 -11.01
C VAL A 109 -9.48 5.84 -11.51
N LYS A 110 -8.66 6.89 -11.56
CA LYS A 110 -7.22 6.79 -11.86
C LYS A 110 -6.49 5.97 -10.79
N ALA A 111 -6.85 6.11 -9.51
CA ALA A 111 -6.32 5.27 -8.43
C ALA A 111 -6.70 3.79 -8.60
N ALA A 112 -7.94 3.48 -8.99
CA ALA A 112 -8.37 2.11 -9.26
C ALA A 112 -7.61 1.49 -10.45
N LEU A 113 -7.36 2.25 -11.51
CA LEU A 113 -6.51 1.83 -12.63
C LEU A 113 -5.07 1.61 -12.19
N THR A 114 -4.54 2.52 -11.38
CA THR A 114 -3.19 2.42 -10.82
C THR A 114 -3.04 1.15 -9.98
N LEU A 115 -4.05 0.81 -9.16
CA LEU A 115 -4.10 -0.42 -8.37
C LEU A 115 -4.06 -1.68 -9.23
N LEU A 116 -4.70 -1.66 -10.41
CA LEU A 116 -4.61 -2.77 -11.38
C LEU A 116 -3.22 -2.86 -12.05
N ASN A 117 -2.47 -1.76 -12.05
CA ASN A 117 -1.12 -1.66 -12.57
C ASN A 117 -0.07 -1.56 -11.44
N SER A 118 -0.32 -2.27 -10.34
CA SER A 118 0.61 -2.37 -9.22
C SER A 118 1.31 -3.73 -9.18
N ASP A 119 2.53 -3.75 -8.68
CA ASP A 119 3.18 -4.96 -8.20
C ASP A 119 2.89 -5.15 -6.70
N VAL A 120 2.98 -6.40 -6.23
CA VAL A 120 2.80 -6.73 -4.81
C VAL A 120 4.16 -6.69 -4.15
N ARG A 121 4.33 -5.80 -3.17
CA ARG A 121 5.55 -5.72 -2.36
C ARG A 121 5.21 -5.91 -0.90
N LYS A 122 6.11 -6.52 -0.13
CA LYS A 122 5.95 -6.62 1.32
C LYS A 122 6.61 -5.40 1.94
N VAL A 123 5.94 -4.83 2.94
CA VAL A 123 6.43 -3.73 3.73
C VAL A 123 6.40 -4.08 5.21
N ASP A 124 7.23 -3.39 5.95
CA ASP A 124 7.32 -3.43 7.39
C ASP A 124 6.09 -2.76 8.00
N VAL A 125 5.75 -3.20 9.21
CA VAL A 125 4.64 -2.65 9.98
C VAL A 125 5.13 -2.40 11.40
N GLY A 126 4.98 -1.18 11.88
CA GLY A 126 5.22 -0.87 13.28
C GLY A 126 4.11 -1.41 14.18
N CYS A 127 4.46 -1.92 15.36
CA CYS A 127 3.54 -2.45 16.36
C CYS A 127 3.80 -1.76 17.71
N VAL A 128 2.78 -1.16 18.30
CA VAL A 128 2.85 -0.49 19.60
C VAL A 128 1.91 -1.14 20.62
N PHE A 129 2.41 -1.31 21.84
CA PHE A 129 1.63 -1.74 23.00
C PHE A 129 2.23 -1.25 24.31
N VAL A 130 1.44 -1.25 25.39
CA VAL A 130 1.94 -0.92 26.73
C VAL A 130 2.65 -2.14 27.32
N ARG A 131 3.93 -1.96 27.65
CA ARG A 131 4.75 -2.97 28.34
C ARG A 131 4.53 -2.93 29.85
N SER A 132 4.47 -1.73 30.41
CA SER A 132 4.29 -1.52 31.85
C SER A 132 3.82 -0.09 32.16
N ILE A 133 3.17 0.05 33.30
CA ILE A 133 2.88 1.33 33.95
C ILE A 133 3.54 1.33 35.34
N ALA A 134 4.07 2.47 35.77
CA ALA A 134 4.77 2.65 37.03
C ALA A 134 4.17 3.83 37.80
N PHE A 135 3.66 3.57 39.00
CA PHE A 135 3.11 4.59 39.89
C PHE A 135 4.17 5.06 40.91
N PRO A 136 4.11 6.32 41.36
CA PRO A 136 5.00 6.83 42.42
C PRO A 136 4.91 6.00 43.70
N GLY A 137 6.07 5.78 44.35
CA GLY A 137 6.15 5.10 45.64
C GLY A 137 5.93 3.58 45.60
N GLU A 138 5.71 2.99 44.43
CA GLU A 138 5.79 1.54 44.26
C GLU A 138 7.23 1.15 43.94
N ASP A 139 7.88 0.40 44.83
CA ASP A 139 9.18 -0.21 44.55
C ASP A 139 9.06 -1.04 43.26
N GLN A 140 10.06 -0.93 42.39
CA GLN A 140 10.23 -1.96 41.35
C GLN A 140 10.39 -3.29 42.10
N PRO A 141 9.50 -4.27 41.90
CA PRO A 141 9.61 -5.50 42.69
C PRO A 141 10.98 -6.15 42.41
N SER A 142 11.47 -7.03 43.27
CA SER A 142 12.77 -7.69 43.08
C SER A 142 12.64 -9.08 42.43
N GLY A 143 13.53 -9.39 41.48
CA GLY A 143 13.89 -10.74 41.02
C GLY A 143 12.75 -11.60 40.43
N ALA A 144 12.27 -12.59 41.20
CA ALA A 144 11.48 -13.72 40.67
C ALA A 144 9.94 -13.57 40.78
N SER A 145 9.45 -12.80 41.76
CA SER A 145 8.01 -12.46 41.88
C SER A 145 7.59 -11.44 40.80
N LEU A 146 8.54 -10.61 40.41
CA LEU A 146 8.52 -9.67 39.30
C LEU A 146 8.18 -10.33 37.97
N GLU A 147 8.90 -11.39 37.60
CA GLU A 147 8.77 -12.01 36.28
C GLU A 147 7.41 -12.65 36.09
N LYS A 148 6.84 -13.27 37.13
CA LYS A 148 5.51 -13.91 37.06
C LYS A 148 4.37 -12.90 37.01
N SER A 149 4.41 -11.86 37.86
CA SER A 149 3.37 -10.82 37.90
C SER A 149 3.50 -9.83 36.75
N ARG A 150 4.73 -9.46 36.33
CA ARG A 150 4.97 -8.72 35.08
C ARG A 150 4.63 -9.56 33.86
N LYS A 151 4.93 -10.87 33.81
CA LYS A 151 4.45 -11.72 32.69
C LYS A 151 2.94 -11.68 32.59
N LYS A 152 2.21 -11.88 33.69
CA LYS A 152 0.75 -11.94 33.65
C LYS A 152 0.11 -10.58 33.31
N ALA A 153 0.59 -9.48 33.88
CA ALA A 153 0.10 -8.13 33.58
C ALA A 153 0.56 -7.62 32.20
N ALA A 154 1.79 -7.91 31.78
CA ALA A 154 2.27 -7.63 30.43
C ALA A 154 1.61 -8.54 29.40
N GLU A 155 1.24 -9.78 29.71
CA GLU A 155 0.45 -10.66 28.82
C GLU A 155 -0.98 -10.15 28.66
N GLU A 156 -1.58 -9.56 29.69
CA GLU A 156 -2.91 -8.93 29.60
C GLU A 156 -2.89 -7.57 28.90
N SER A 157 -1.92 -6.68 29.18
CA SER A 157 -1.73 -5.42 28.44
C SER A 157 -1.18 -5.62 27.03
N ALA A 158 -0.42 -6.68 26.76
CA ALA A 158 0.03 -7.06 25.42
C ALA A 158 -1.09 -7.69 24.56
N LYS A 159 -2.30 -7.87 25.08
CA LYS A 159 -3.47 -8.27 24.28
C LYS A 159 -3.89 -7.17 23.30
N VAL A 160 -3.76 -5.91 23.71
CA VAL A 160 -4.13 -4.78 22.85
C VAL A 160 -2.86 -4.24 22.21
N ARG A 161 -2.77 -4.46 20.91
CA ARG A 161 -1.68 -4.01 20.05
C ARG A 161 -2.27 -3.18 18.93
N HIS A 162 -1.66 -2.04 18.66
CA HIS A 162 -1.96 -1.28 17.47
C HIS A 162 -0.80 -1.34 16.51
N HIS A 163 -1.15 -1.48 15.24
CA HIS A 163 -0.21 -1.46 14.15
C HIS A 163 -0.29 -0.11 13.45
N PHE A 164 0.84 0.40 12.98
CA PHE A 164 0.92 1.57 12.13
C PHE A 164 1.70 1.24 10.86
N LEU A 165 1.20 1.76 9.74
CA LEU A 165 1.88 1.68 8.44
C LEU A 165 2.70 2.94 8.16
N LEU A 166 2.26 4.09 8.68
CA LEU A 166 2.90 5.38 8.43
C LEU A 166 3.72 5.78 9.66
N MET A 167 3.04 5.96 10.79
CA MET A 167 3.65 6.54 11.98
C MET A 167 2.86 6.31 13.27
N ALA A 168 3.57 6.42 14.38
CA ALA A 168 3.01 6.70 15.70
C ALA A 168 3.61 7.99 16.26
N GLY A 169 2.90 8.65 17.19
CA GLY A 169 3.34 9.92 17.76
C GLY A 169 2.98 10.06 19.23
N LEU A 170 3.88 10.68 19.99
CA LEU A 170 3.71 11.00 21.41
C LEU A 170 3.89 12.51 21.62
N GLY A 171 2.91 13.16 22.24
CA GLY A 171 2.97 14.60 22.55
C GLY A 171 1.95 15.45 21.79
N LEU A 172 2.41 16.61 21.31
CA LEU A 172 1.61 17.65 20.67
C LEU A 172 0.69 17.12 19.56
N ASP A 173 1.18 16.25 18.67
CA ASP A 173 0.37 15.76 17.56
C ASP A 173 -0.82 14.90 18.02
N ALA A 174 -0.61 14.07 19.04
CA ALA A 174 -1.62 13.22 19.62
C ALA A 174 -2.65 14.05 20.41
N ALA A 175 -2.21 15.10 21.11
CA ALA A 175 -3.09 16.09 21.73
C ALA A 175 -3.99 16.78 20.70
N VAL A 176 -3.41 17.28 19.59
CA VAL A 176 -4.16 17.89 18.48
C VAL A 176 -5.15 16.89 17.89
N MET A 177 -4.75 15.63 17.68
CA MET A 177 -5.65 14.61 17.13
C MET A 177 -6.83 14.28 18.03
N GLY A 178 -6.68 14.46 19.35
CA GLY A 178 -7.73 14.33 20.36
C GLY A 178 -8.75 15.47 20.35
N ASN A 179 -8.33 16.68 20.00
CA ASN A 179 -9.14 17.90 20.13
C ASN A 179 -9.78 18.39 18.81
N VAL A 180 -9.29 17.97 17.64
CA VAL A 180 -9.90 18.36 16.36
C VAL A 180 -11.18 17.57 16.07
N SER A 181 -12.31 18.27 16.00
CA SER A 181 -13.62 17.67 15.67
C SER A 181 -13.64 17.02 14.28
N LYS A 182 -14.35 15.89 14.13
CA LYS A 182 -14.46 15.15 12.86
C LYS A 182 -14.97 16.01 11.68
N PRO A 183 -15.98 16.89 11.84
CA PRO A 183 -16.43 17.77 10.76
C PRO A 183 -15.35 18.75 10.30
N LEU A 184 -14.57 19.30 11.24
CA LEU A 184 -13.47 20.23 10.93
C LEU A 184 -12.34 19.55 10.13
N LYS A 185 -12.02 18.27 10.45
CA LYS A 185 -11.08 17.44 9.65
C LYS A 185 -11.56 17.20 8.22
N TYR A 186 -12.87 17.29 7.95
CA TYR A 186 -13.48 16.98 6.65
C TYR A 186 -13.82 18.23 5.82
N GLN A 187 -14.08 19.38 6.44
CA GLN A 187 -14.59 20.57 5.74
C GLN A 187 -13.54 21.63 5.38
N ILE A 188 -12.43 21.74 6.12
CA ILE A 188 -11.47 22.87 5.99
C ILE A 188 -10.06 22.40 5.55
N GLY A 189 -9.89 21.10 5.30
CA GLY A 189 -8.63 20.56 4.80
C GLY A 189 -7.46 20.70 5.78
N THR A 190 -6.24 20.62 5.26
CA THR A 190 -4.98 20.63 6.02
C THR A 190 -4.73 21.93 6.82
N ALA A 191 -5.30 23.06 6.38
CA ALA A 191 -5.13 24.35 7.03
C ALA A 191 -5.77 24.41 8.44
N ALA A 192 -6.90 23.73 8.65
CA ALA A 192 -7.53 23.67 9.98
C ALA A 192 -6.76 22.78 10.97
N VAL A 193 -6.08 21.73 10.47
CA VAL A 193 -5.17 20.92 11.32
C VAL A 193 -3.96 21.76 11.74
N GLY A 194 -3.40 22.55 10.83
CA GLY A 194 -2.32 23.50 11.16
C GLY A 194 -2.75 24.57 12.17
N LEU A 195 -3.96 25.13 12.03
CA LEU A 195 -4.49 26.12 12.97
C LEU A 195 -4.77 25.51 14.35
N ALA A 196 -5.35 24.32 14.41
CA ALA A 196 -5.58 23.61 15.67
C ALA A 196 -4.25 23.26 16.36
N ALA A 197 -3.25 22.81 15.60
CA ALA A 197 -1.90 22.61 16.12
C ALA A 197 -1.31 23.89 16.71
N ALA A 198 -1.50 25.04 16.05
CA ALA A 198 -1.04 26.32 16.56
C ALA A 198 -1.75 26.77 17.85
N GLN A 199 -3.03 26.43 18.01
CA GLN A 199 -3.81 26.73 19.21
C GLN A 199 -3.42 25.89 20.43
N GLU A 200 -2.94 24.66 20.22
CA GLU A 200 -2.51 23.74 21.28
C GLU A 200 -1.07 23.99 21.75
N LEU A 201 -0.23 24.62 20.91
CA LEU A 201 1.19 24.89 21.21
C LEU A 201 1.43 25.58 22.57
N PRO A 202 0.66 26.61 23.00
CA PRO A 202 0.90 27.29 24.27
C PRO A 202 0.66 26.42 25.51
N GLU A 203 -0.15 25.35 25.41
CA GLU A 203 -0.47 24.45 26.52
C GLU A 203 0.48 23.24 26.59
N GLN A 204 1.34 23.03 25.57
CA GLN A 204 2.28 21.92 25.58
C GLN A 204 3.55 22.27 26.35
N HIS A 205 3.81 21.48 27.39
CA HIS A 205 5.04 21.56 28.18
C HIS A 205 6.01 20.44 27.79
N PRO A 206 7.33 20.70 27.87
CA PRO A 206 8.33 19.64 27.84
C PRO A 206 7.98 18.49 28.79
N TYR A 207 8.18 17.26 28.34
CA TYR A 207 8.00 16.08 29.18
C TYR A 207 9.26 15.22 29.20
N PRO A 208 9.58 14.60 30.36
CA PRO A 208 10.71 13.71 30.48
C PRO A 208 10.45 12.42 29.69
N ILE A 209 11.47 11.94 29.01
CA ILE A 209 11.39 10.74 28.18
C ILE A 209 12.70 9.96 28.22
N GLU A 210 12.56 8.65 28.17
CA GLU A 210 13.68 7.71 28.02
C GLU A 210 13.38 6.75 26.87
N ILE A 211 14.33 6.64 25.93
CA ILE A 211 14.29 5.78 24.75
C ILE A 211 15.40 4.75 24.88
N GLN A 212 15.03 3.49 24.79
CA GLN A 212 15.94 2.34 24.82
C GLN A 212 15.76 1.48 23.57
N SER A 213 16.79 0.76 23.17
CA SER A 213 16.77 -0.16 22.04
C SER A 213 17.26 -1.56 22.41
N GLY A 214 16.85 -2.54 21.62
CA GLY A 214 17.26 -3.93 21.73
C GLY A 214 16.67 -4.64 22.95
N GLU A 215 16.89 -5.95 23.01
CA GLU A 215 16.35 -6.77 24.10
C GLU A 215 16.96 -6.38 25.46
N ALA A 216 18.26 -6.07 25.47
CA ALA A 216 19.02 -5.62 26.63
C ALA A 216 18.54 -4.27 27.18
N GLY A 217 17.86 -3.45 26.35
CA GLY A 217 17.35 -2.14 26.76
C GLY A 217 18.47 -1.09 26.84
N ASP A 218 19.41 -1.11 25.90
CA ASP A 218 20.49 -0.14 25.83
C ASP A 218 19.89 1.26 25.67
N SER A 219 20.35 2.21 26.50
CA SER A 219 19.84 3.58 26.46
C SER A 219 20.29 4.25 25.16
N LEU A 220 19.33 4.61 24.31
CA LEU A 220 19.57 5.40 23.11
C LEU A 220 19.59 6.88 23.44
N TRP A 221 18.61 7.33 24.22
CA TRP A 221 18.44 8.74 24.53
C TRP A 221 17.60 8.97 25.79
N LYS A 222 17.90 10.02 26.53
CA LYS A 222 17.14 10.48 27.68
C LYS A 222 17.19 12.00 27.76
N GLY A 223 16.05 12.63 27.98
CA GLY A 223 15.96 14.09 28.04
C GLY A 223 14.52 14.57 28.15
N GLU A 224 14.31 15.82 27.75
CA GLU A 224 12.98 16.43 27.66
C GLU A 224 12.58 16.62 26.19
N ALA A 225 11.38 16.18 25.85
CA ALA A 225 10.82 16.29 24.51
C ALA A 225 9.52 17.09 24.51
N ILE A 226 9.21 17.70 23.37
CA ILE A 226 7.91 18.30 23.08
C ILE A 226 7.08 17.34 22.21
N GLN A 227 7.76 16.59 21.34
CA GLN A 227 7.14 15.69 20.39
C GLN A 227 8.08 14.54 20.05
N VAL A 228 7.54 13.34 19.92
CA VAL A 228 8.22 12.19 19.32
C VAL A 228 7.39 11.67 18.17
N VAL A 229 8.03 11.46 17.02
CA VAL A 229 7.43 10.80 15.85
C VAL A 229 8.21 9.52 15.58
N LEU A 230 7.48 8.43 15.46
CA LEU A 230 7.96 7.10 15.09
C LEU A 230 7.48 6.84 13.67
N GLY A 231 8.36 6.95 12.67
CA GLY A 231 8.01 6.88 11.26
C GLY A 231 8.47 5.58 10.62
N ASN A 232 7.54 4.93 9.92
CA ASN A 232 7.83 3.90 8.91
C ASN A 232 7.88 4.53 7.50
N THR A 233 7.24 5.69 7.32
CA THR A 233 7.31 6.51 6.09
C THR A 233 8.00 7.85 6.36
N ARG A 234 8.28 8.63 5.31
CA ARG A 234 9.05 9.89 5.43
C ARG A 234 8.18 11.08 5.78
N ARG A 235 7.00 11.15 5.17
CA ARG A 235 6.06 12.27 5.25
C ARG A 235 5.11 12.07 6.42
N TYR A 236 4.93 13.15 7.15
CA TYR A 236 3.96 13.39 8.19
C TYR A 236 2.97 14.44 7.68
N ALA A 237 1.68 14.14 7.80
CA ALA A 237 0.64 14.88 7.09
C ALA A 237 0.97 15.02 5.58
N THR A 238 0.48 16.07 4.92
CA THR A 238 0.59 16.20 3.45
C THR A 238 1.99 16.59 2.95
N ALA A 239 2.85 17.18 3.79
CA ALA A 239 4.08 17.81 3.31
C ALA A 239 5.32 17.67 4.21
N GLN A 240 5.17 17.45 5.52
CA GLN A 240 6.30 17.55 6.44
C GLN A 240 7.14 16.27 6.42
N ARG A 241 8.43 16.33 6.12
CA ARG A 241 9.34 15.19 6.21
C ARG A 241 9.89 15.08 7.63
N MET A 242 9.18 14.36 8.50
CA MET A 242 9.58 14.20 9.90
C MET A 242 10.67 13.16 10.06
N THR A 243 10.67 12.12 9.23
CA THR A 243 11.60 10.98 9.26
C THR A 243 12.18 10.79 7.85
N PRO A 244 13.00 11.73 7.35
CA PRO A 244 13.39 11.80 5.94
C PRO A 244 14.17 10.59 5.43
N GLU A 245 14.81 9.83 6.32
CA GLU A 245 15.61 8.64 6.01
C GLU A 245 14.84 7.32 6.26
N ALA A 246 13.53 7.39 6.49
CA ALA A 246 12.71 6.20 6.68
C ALA A 246 12.56 5.40 5.38
N TYR A 247 12.62 4.08 5.53
CA TYR A 247 12.34 3.08 4.51
C TYR A 247 11.28 2.11 5.03
N VAL A 248 10.40 1.64 4.14
CA VAL A 248 9.28 0.76 4.53
C VAL A 248 9.66 -0.73 4.51
N ASP A 249 10.93 -1.08 4.33
CA ASP A 249 11.42 -2.46 4.15
C ASP A 249 12.81 -2.73 4.75
N ASP A 250 13.35 -1.82 5.56
CA ASP A 250 14.71 -1.92 6.16
C ASP A 250 14.71 -2.62 7.54
N GLY A 251 13.55 -3.05 8.02
CA GLY A 251 13.35 -3.70 9.31
C GLY A 251 13.43 -2.75 10.52
N GLN A 252 13.38 -1.44 10.32
CA GLN A 252 13.57 -0.43 11.36
C GLN A 252 12.41 0.58 11.42
N ILE A 253 12.23 1.17 12.61
CA ILE A 253 11.43 2.39 12.77
C ILE A 253 12.38 3.57 12.98
N ASP A 254 12.18 4.62 12.19
CA ASP A 254 12.85 5.90 12.36
C ASP A 254 12.19 6.70 13.48
N VAL A 255 12.98 7.26 14.38
CA VAL A 255 12.53 8.04 15.53
C VAL A 255 13.02 9.46 15.38
N CYS A 256 12.11 10.42 15.34
CA CYS A 256 12.40 11.85 15.41
C CYS A 256 11.93 12.40 16.74
N VAL A 257 12.84 12.88 17.57
CA VAL A 257 12.55 13.57 18.83
C VAL A 257 12.74 15.06 18.63
N ILE A 258 11.68 15.84 18.81
CA ILE A 258 11.79 17.30 18.94
C ILE A 258 12.06 17.60 20.41
N THR A 259 13.28 18.05 20.70
CA THR A 259 13.73 18.33 22.06
C THR A 259 13.14 19.63 22.58
N ALA A 260 12.95 19.69 23.89
CA ALA A 260 12.65 20.96 24.55
C ALA A 260 13.81 21.95 24.38
N GLY A 261 13.47 23.21 24.13
CA GLY A 261 14.43 24.28 23.99
C GLY A 261 13.87 25.60 24.52
N ASN A 262 14.68 26.65 24.47
CA ASN A 262 14.21 28.00 24.83
C ASN A 262 13.16 28.49 23.80
N PRO A 263 12.35 29.52 24.11
CA PRO A 263 11.30 30.02 23.21
C PRO A 263 11.81 30.39 21.80
N LEU A 264 13.06 30.82 21.66
CA LEU A 264 13.67 31.12 20.36
C LEU A 264 13.88 29.84 19.53
N SER A 265 14.40 28.79 20.14
CA SER A 265 14.57 27.49 19.48
C SER A 265 13.22 26.82 19.13
N THR A 266 12.19 26.99 19.97
CA THR A 266 10.82 26.58 19.64
C THR A 266 10.29 27.36 18.42
N LEU A 267 10.50 28.68 18.38
CA LEU A 267 10.13 29.50 17.22
C LEU A 267 10.90 29.09 15.96
N GLN A 268 12.19 28.76 16.07
CA GLN A 268 13.00 28.24 14.98
C GLN A 268 12.44 26.91 14.46
N GLN A 269 12.09 25.98 15.34
CA GLN A 269 11.48 24.70 14.98
C GLN A 269 10.13 24.90 14.26
N VAL A 270 9.26 25.77 14.78
CA VAL A 270 7.98 26.13 14.11
C VAL A 270 8.24 26.73 12.74
N THR A 271 9.19 27.67 12.64
CA THR A 271 9.58 28.31 11.37
C THR A 271 10.14 27.28 10.37
N SER A 272 10.95 26.33 10.83
CA SER A 272 11.49 25.26 9.98
C SER A 272 10.38 24.33 9.47
N LEU A 273 9.45 23.93 10.33
CA LEU A 273 8.32 23.09 9.93
C LEU A 273 7.36 23.79 8.94
N LEU A 274 7.22 25.11 9.03
CA LEU A 274 6.39 25.90 8.10
C LEU A 274 7.10 26.20 6.77
N LEU A 275 8.36 26.67 6.81
CA LEU A 275 9.08 27.14 5.62
C LEU A 275 9.88 26.03 4.93
N ARG A 276 10.49 25.13 5.70
CA ARG A 276 11.36 24.06 5.19
C ARG A 276 10.67 22.70 5.11
N GLN A 277 9.47 22.57 5.70
CA GLN A 277 8.70 21.33 5.76
C GLN A 277 9.50 20.16 6.37
N LYS A 278 10.47 20.45 7.25
CA LYS A 278 11.26 19.45 7.98
C LYS A 278 11.71 20.02 9.34
N PRO A 279 11.96 19.16 10.34
CA PRO A 279 12.52 19.61 11.61
C PRO A 279 13.84 20.35 11.45
N ASP A 280 14.14 21.27 12.38
CA ASP A 280 15.45 21.90 12.43
C ASP A 280 16.43 20.94 13.12
N ASN A 281 17.59 20.71 12.50
CA ASN A 281 18.57 19.74 13.00
C ASN A 281 19.19 20.14 14.36
N THR A 282 19.03 21.39 14.79
CA THR A 282 19.50 21.84 16.11
C THR A 282 18.56 21.46 17.26
N THR A 283 17.29 21.18 16.94
CA THR A 283 16.22 20.86 17.89
C THR A 283 15.58 19.50 17.65
N ALA A 284 16.13 18.72 16.72
CA ALA A 284 15.68 17.38 16.38
C ALA A 284 16.81 16.35 16.56
N GLN A 285 16.48 15.24 17.22
CA GLN A 285 17.37 14.08 17.37
C GLN A 285 16.77 12.89 16.63
N TYR A 286 17.61 12.15 15.92
CA TYR A 286 17.21 11.04 15.06
C TYR A 286 17.82 9.73 15.53
N PHE A 287 17.01 8.69 15.60
CA PHE A 287 17.42 7.33 15.95
C PHE A 287 16.71 6.33 15.03
N LYS A 288 17.23 5.11 14.97
CA LYS A 288 16.55 3.98 14.35
C LYS A 288 16.56 2.77 15.29
N GLY A 289 15.54 1.93 15.20
CA GLY A 289 15.55 0.66 15.91
C GLY A 289 14.37 -0.24 15.57
N SER A 290 14.59 -1.55 15.68
CA SER A 290 13.58 -2.57 15.42
C SER A 290 12.81 -2.99 16.67
N HIS A 291 13.36 -2.74 17.87
CA HIS A 291 12.77 -3.02 19.17
C HIS A 291 13.06 -1.87 20.12
N LEU A 292 12.11 -0.95 20.27
CA LEU A 292 12.26 0.27 21.05
C LEU A 292 11.38 0.24 22.30
N ARG A 293 11.89 0.75 23.41
CA ARG A 293 11.11 1.03 24.62
C ARG A 293 11.11 2.52 24.87
N ILE A 294 9.92 3.10 24.97
CA ILE A 294 9.75 4.52 25.19
C ILE A 294 8.97 4.73 26.47
N LYS A 295 9.62 5.33 27.46
CA LYS A 295 9.04 5.65 28.76
C LYS A 295 8.70 7.13 28.83
N VAL A 296 7.43 7.44 29.08
CA VAL A 296 6.87 8.81 29.15
C VAL A 296 5.83 8.92 30.27
N PRO A 297 5.48 10.13 30.74
CA PRO A 297 4.36 10.32 31.65
C PRO A 297 3.03 9.80 31.06
N ALA A 298 2.15 9.29 31.91
CA ALA A 298 0.86 8.71 31.52
C ALA A 298 -0.12 9.75 30.93
N THR A 299 0.14 11.04 31.16
CA THR A 299 -0.60 12.16 30.60
C THR A 299 -0.29 12.41 29.11
N ILE A 300 0.82 11.88 28.60
CA ILE A 300 1.22 12.05 27.21
C ILE A 300 0.37 11.16 26.30
N ALA A 301 -0.37 11.80 25.41
CA ALA A 301 -1.22 11.12 24.45
C ALA A 301 -0.42 10.38 23.37
N LEU A 302 -0.97 9.26 22.90
CA LEU A 302 -0.46 8.46 21.79
C LEU A 302 -1.40 8.58 20.58
N GLN A 303 -0.84 8.77 19.40
CA GLN A 303 -1.54 8.61 18.13
C GLN A 303 -0.88 7.54 17.25
N VAL A 304 -1.68 6.89 16.42
CA VAL A 304 -1.29 5.86 15.45
C VAL A 304 -1.97 6.19 14.12
N ASP A 305 -1.18 6.40 13.06
CA ASP A 305 -1.62 6.78 11.70
C ASP A 305 -2.70 7.88 11.67
N GLY A 306 -2.52 8.92 12.49
CA GLY A 306 -3.43 10.08 12.56
C GLY A 306 -4.71 9.85 13.36
N SER A 307 -4.79 8.75 14.12
CA SER A 307 -5.89 8.44 15.04
C SER A 307 -5.41 8.42 16.49
N ALA A 308 -6.06 9.18 17.36
CA ALA A 308 -5.78 9.15 18.78
C ALA A 308 -6.16 7.80 19.38
N VAL A 309 -5.27 7.24 20.20
CA VAL A 309 -5.49 6.00 20.93
C VAL A 309 -5.66 6.32 22.41
N LYS A 310 -6.61 5.66 23.08
CA LYS A 310 -6.86 5.90 24.49
C LYS A 310 -6.01 4.96 25.33
N LEU A 311 -5.22 5.51 26.26
CA LEU A 311 -4.40 4.72 27.17
C LEU A 311 -5.21 3.64 27.92
N LYS A 312 -6.46 3.96 28.28
CA LYS A 312 -7.40 3.01 28.93
C LYS A 312 -7.59 1.70 28.15
N ASP A 313 -7.42 1.73 26.83
CA ASP A 313 -7.64 0.56 25.97
C ASP A 313 -6.46 -0.43 26.10
N TYR A 314 -5.29 0.02 26.58
CA TYR A 314 -4.12 -0.82 26.84
C TYR A 314 -3.99 -1.29 28.29
N LEU A 315 -4.59 -0.57 29.24
CA LEU A 315 -4.41 -0.83 30.66
C LEU A 315 -5.40 -1.88 31.18
N SER A 316 -4.99 -2.60 32.23
CA SER A 316 -5.92 -3.41 33.00
C SER A 316 -7.00 -2.51 33.64
N ALA A 317 -8.18 -3.08 33.93
CA ALA A 317 -9.23 -2.33 34.62
C ALA A 317 -8.79 -1.81 36.00
N ALA A 318 -7.87 -2.52 36.68
CA ALA A 318 -7.32 -2.12 37.96
C ALA A 318 -6.37 -0.92 37.82
N ASP A 319 -5.42 -0.98 36.88
CA ASP A 319 -4.46 0.09 36.63
C ASP A 319 -5.16 1.36 36.14
N TYR A 320 -6.13 1.21 35.23
CA TYR A 320 -6.91 2.35 34.76
C TYR A 320 -7.73 2.99 35.89
N LYS A 321 -8.36 2.18 36.76
CA LYS A 321 -9.09 2.70 37.93
C LYS A 321 -8.17 3.40 38.94
N LYS A 322 -6.93 2.93 39.08
CA LYS A 322 -5.92 3.59 39.93
C LYS A 322 -5.51 4.94 39.33
N LEU A 323 -5.18 4.96 38.03
CA LEU A 323 -4.82 6.16 37.29
C LEU A 323 -5.96 7.20 37.31
N SER A 324 -7.21 6.79 37.09
CA SER A 324 -8.37 7.69 36.99
C SER A 324 -8.75 8.37 38.30
N LYS A 325 -8.19 7.95 39.44
CA LYS A 325 -8.42 8.56 40.75
C LYS A 325 -7.41 9.66 41.08
N LEU A 326 -6.31 9.73 40.33
CA LEU A 326 -5.27 10.73 40.50
C LEU A 326 -5.70 12.04 39.84
N ASP A 327 -5.35 13.16 40.45
CA ASP A 327 -5.40 14.46 39.79
C ASP A 327 -4.32 14.57 38.69
N LYS A 328 -4.33 15.66 37.92
CA LYS A 328 -3.40 15.82 36.78
C LYS A 328 -1.94 15.83 37.24
N GLU A 329 -1.61 16.51 38.33
CA GLU A 329 -0.24 16.62 38.84
C GLU A 329 0.30 15.26 39.29
N ALA A 330 -0.52 14.45 39.97
CA ALA A 330 -0.13 13.09 40.34
C ALA A 330 -0.05 12.15 39.13
N GLN A 331 -0.85 12.35 38.08
CA GLN A 331 -0.77 11.57 36.84
C GLN A 331 0.54 11.82 36.07
N GLU A 332 1.12 13.02 36.14
CA GLU A 332 2.41 13.34 35.52
C GLU A 332 3.57 12.55 36.14
N GLN A 333 3.43 12.11 37.39
CA GLN A 333 4.42 11.27 38.06
C GLN A 333 4.23 9.77 37.77
N VAL A 334 3.14 9.38 37.09
CA VAL A 334 2.93 8.01 36.63
C VAL A 334 3.57 7.86 35.25
N PHE A 335 4.42 6.86 35.08
CA PHE A 335 5.10 6.61 33.80
C PHE A 335 4.54 5.38 33.10
N VAL A 336 4.31 5.50 31.79
CA VAL A 336 3.98 4.40 30.89
C VAL A 336 5.20 4.07 30.05
N THR A 337 5.51 2.78 29.91
CA THR A 337 6.52 2.28 28.99
C THR A 337 5.83 1.62 27.82
N TYR A 338 5.90 2.23 26.65
CA TYR A 338 5.47 1.67 25.39
C TYR A 338 6.58 0.78 24.81
N GLN A 339 6.20 -0.38 24.30
CA GLN A 339 7.04 -1.21 23.45
C GLN A 339 6.66 -0.94 21.99
N ILE A 340 7.66 -0.69 21.15
CA ILE A 340 7.50 -0.49 19.72
C ILE A 340 8.37 -1.52 19.01
N ASP A 341 7.73 -2.41 18.27
CA ASP A 341 8.39 -3.47 17.52
C ASP A 341 8.16 -3.27 16.02
N THR A 342 9.20 -3.47 15.23
CA THR A 342 9.08 -3.56 13.77
C THR A 342 8.73 -4.99 13.39
N LEU A 343 7.71 -5.14 12.54
CA LEU A 343 7.36 -6.42 11.95
C LEU A 343 7.86 -6.43 10.51
N PRO A 344 9.06 -6.97 10.24
CA PRO A 344 9.69 -6.88 8.93
C PRO A 344 8.90 -7.66 7.88
N GLN A 345 8.74 -7.06 6.71
CA GLN A 345 8.04 -7.58 5.54
C GLN A 345 6.67 -8.20 5.87
N ALA A 346 5.98 -7.62 6.84
CA ALA A 346 4.78 -8.20 7.41
C ALA A 346 3.56 -8.07 6.50
N LEU A 347 3.43 -6.98 5.74
CA LEU A 347 2.21 -6.65 5.02
C LEU A 347 2.44 -6.62 3.51
N PRO A 348 1.79 -7.50 2.71
CA PRO A 348 1.77 -7.35 1.28
C PRO A 348 0.86 -6.18 0.89
N VAL A 349 1.42 -5.19 0.18
CA VAL A 349 0.74 -3.99 -0.31
C VAL A 349 0.86 -3.89 -1.83
N ALA A 350 -0.11 -3.23 -2.46
CA ALA A 350 -0.06 -2.90 -3.88
C ALA A 350 0.72 -1.60 -4.09
N ILE A 351 1.87 -1.69 -4.76
CA ILE A 351 2.74 -0.55 -5.10
C ILE A 351 2.65 -0.28 -6.61
N PRO A 352 2.33 0.95 -7.05
CA PRO A 352 2.28 1.29 -8.47
C PRO A 352 3.58 0.94 -9.19
N ARG A 353 3.52 0.35 -10.40
CA ARG A 353 4.72 0.06 -11.20
C ARG A 353 5.49 1.30 -11.65
N ALA A 354 4.81 2.44 -11.70
CA ALA A 354 5.41 3.72 -12.06
C ALA A 354 6.02 4.44 -10.83
N TYR A 355 5.99 3.83 -9.66
CA TYR A 355 6.61 4.38 -8.45
C TYR A 355 8.14 4.37 -8.58
N ASP A 356 8.79 5.39 -8.04
CA ASP A 356 10.23 5.65 -8.16
C ASP A 356 11.08 4.95 -7.09
N ASP A 357 10.45 4.13 -6.25
CA ASP A 357 11.06 3.38 -5.15
C ASP A 357 11.73 4.22 -4.07
N GLU A 358 11.45 5.54 -3.98
CA GLU A 358 12.10 6.39 -2.98
C GLU A 358 11.94 5.90 -1.53
N LEU A 359 10.84 5.22 -1.18
CA LEU A 359 10.55 4.70 0.16
C LEU A 359 11.12 3.31 0.45
N PHE A 360 11.80 2.68 -0.50
CA PHE A 360 12.37 1.35 -0.31
C PHE A 360 13.89 1.45 -0.26
N GLU A 361 14.52 0.75 0.70
CA GLU A 361 15.97 0.84 0.93
C GLU A 361 16.74 0.31 -0.29
N HIS A 362 16.18 -0.73 -0.92
CA HIS A 362 16.67 -1.28 -2.16
C HIS A 362 15.60 -1.07 -3.24
N GLY A 363 15.95 -0.27 -4.26
CA GLY A 363 15.08 -0.06 -5.42
C GLY A 363 14.65 -1.39 -6.04
N TYR A 364 13.44 -1.44 -6.59
CA TYR A 364 12.90 -2.67 -7.14
C TYR A 364 13.49 -2.93 -8.53
N HIS A 365 14.24 -4.03 -8.66
CA HIS A 365 14.68 -4.52 -9.95
C HIS A 365 13.70 -5.59 -10.46
N PRO A 366 13.13 -5.43 -11.67
CA PRO A 366 12.18 -6.40 -12.24
C PRO A 366 12.71 -7.83 -12.33
N GLU A 367 14.04 -8.01 -12.34
CA GLU A 367 14.74 -9.31 -12.39
C GLU A 367 14.65 -10.10 -11.06
N ASP A 368 14.39 -9.43 -9.93
CA ASP A 368 14.25 -10.07 -8.60
C ASP A 368 13.03 -11.01 -8.50
N LYS A 369 12.10 -10.92 -9.46
CA LYS A 369 10.97 -11.88 -9.59
C LYS A 369 11.42 -13.31 -9.85
N GLN A 370 12.58 -13.53 -10.47
CA GLN A 370 13.08 -14.88 -10.77
C GLN A 370 13.72 -15.57 -9.55
N GLU A 371 14.35 -14.81 -8.65
CA GLU A 371 14.93 -15.35 -7.41
C GLU A 371 13.87 -15.71 -6.35
N GLN A 372 12.76 -14.96 -6.28
CA GLN A 372 11.69 -15.28 -5.32
C GLN A 372 10.85 -16.52 -5.72
N ILE A 373 10.77 -16.84 -7.02
CA ILE A 373 10.08 -18.06 -7.49
C ILE A 373 10.98 -19.29 -7.28
N THR A 374 12.28 -19.17 -7.56
CA THR A 374 13.24 -20.27 -7.37
C THR A 374 13.48 -20.62 -5.90
N ASN A 375 13.41 -19.64 -4.98
CA ASN A 375 13.51 -19.88 -3.55
C ASN A 375 12.22 -20.43 -2.89
N ALA A 376 11.06 -20.26 -3.53
CA ALA A 376 9.81 -20.87 -3.08
C ALA A 376 9.70 -22.35 -3.49
N GLU A 377 10.40 -22.77 -4.55
CA GLU A 377 10.46 -24.15 -5.02
C GLU A 377 11.59 -24.98 -4.40
N SER A 378 12.54 -24.34 -3.69
CA SER A 378 13.72 -25.00 -3.10
C SER A 378 13.62 -25.29 -1.59
N ALA A 379 12.50 -24.98 -0.93
CA ALA A 379 12.28 -25.37 0.46
C ALA A 379 12.13 -26.91 0.59
N PRO A 380 13.06 -27.63 1.27
CA PRO A 380 13.03 -29.08 1.31
C PRO A 380 11.92 -29.58 2.23
N SER A 381 11.04 -30.42 1.69
CA SER A 381 10.14 -31.27 2.47
C SER A 381 10.95 -32.16 3.41
N SER A 382 10.63 -32.09 4.69
CA SER A 382 11.24 -32.90 5.74
C SER A 382 11.13 -34.39 5.45
N GLY A 383 12.28 -35.06 5.40
CA GLY A 383 12.40 -36.50 5.57
C GLY A 383 13.26 -37.19 4.51
N GLN A 384 14.56 -37.33 4.76
CA GLN A 384 15.21 -38.65 4.80
C GLN A 384 16.70 -38.58 5.16
N LYS A 385 17.09 -39.63 5.89
CA LYS A 385 18.36 -40.02 6.52
C LYS A 385 19.65 -39.70 5.75
N LEU A 386 20.64 -39.23 6.53
CA LEU A 386 22.08 -39.24 6.24
C LEU A 386 22.55 -40.61 5.67
N LYS A 387 23.31 -40.56 4.57
CA LYS A 387 24.50 -41.40 4.39
C LYS A 387 25.62 -40.62 3.67
N ARG A 388 26.83 -40.77 4.21
CA ARG A 388 28.13 -40.22 3.81
C ARG A 388 28.67 -40.88 2.52
N GLY A 389 29.54 -40.15 1.81
CA GLY A 389 30.56 -40.69 0.89
C GLY A 389 30.87 -39.69 -0.25
N LEU A 390 31.83 -38.77 -0.08
CA LEU A 390 33.21 -38.86 -0.60
C LEU A 390 33.33 -39.39 -2.04
N PHE A 391 33.59 -38.51 -3.02
CA PHE A 391 34.90 -38.33 -3.69
C PHE A 391 34.78 -37.50 -4.97
N SER A 392 35.63 -36.48 -5.05
CA SER A 392 36.12 -35.84 -6.27
C SER A 392 37.06 -36.77 -7.04
N ARG A 393 37.07 -36.73 -8.38
CA ARG A 393 38.26 -36.48 -9.24
C ARG A 393 38.13 -37.04 -10.67
N PHE A 394 38.49 -36.16 -11.62
CA PHE A 394 39.32 -36.35 -12.83
C PHE A 394 38.88 -37.30 -13.96
N THR A 395 38.58 -36.64 -15.10
CA THR A 395 39.15 -36.81 -16.45
C THR A 395 39.75 -38.15 -16.85
N LYS A 396 39.27 -38.69 -17.98
CA LYS A 396 40.13 -39.33 -18.97
C LYS A 396 39.50 -39.24 -20.36
N GLU A 397 40.23 -38.61 -21.28
CA GLU A 397 40.08 -38.76 -22.72
C GLU A 397 40.45 -40.18 -23.15
N ASP A 398 39.75 -40.72 -24.15
CA ASP A 398 40.36 -41.16 -25.41
C ASP A 398 39.30 -41.60 -26.43
N ASP A 399 39.17 -40.77 -27.47
CA ASP A 399 39.29 -41.07 -28.88
C ASP A 399 38.56 -42.27 -29.51
N ARG A 400 37.60 -41.97 -30.41
CA ARG A 400 37.49 -42.45 -31.80
C ARG A 400 36.12 -42.12 -32.40
N SER A 401 36.10 -41.26 -33.41
CA SER A 401 35.66 -41.58 -34.78
C SER A 401 35.27 -40.32 -35.55
N VAL A 402 35.95 -40.15 -36.68
CA VAL A 402 35.73 -39.13 -37.69
C VAL A 402 34.49 -39.51 -38.49
N GLU A 403 33.36 -38.85 -38.22
CA GLU A 403 32.21 -38.79 -39.12
C GLU A 403 31.83 -37.33 -39.40
N THR A 404 32.31 -36.88 -40.55
CA THR A 404 31.82 -35.82 -41.45
C THR A 404 31.16 -34.57 -40.85
N SER A 405 31.94 -33.48 -40.86
CA SER A 405 31.48 -32.08 -40.76
C SER A 405 30.36 -31.70 -41.74
N SER A 406 30.20 -32.45 -42.84
CA SER A 406 29.14 -32.24 -43.83
C SER A 406 27.73 -32.49 -43.26
N GLN A 407 27.52 -33.47 -42.36
CA GLN A 407 26.18 -33.78 -41.85
C GLN A 407 25.69 -32.80 -40.77
N LYS A 408 26.62 -32.16 -40.04
CA LYS A 408 26.28 -31.11 -39.05
C LYS A 408 25.95 -29.76 -39.72
N GLN A 409 26.54 -29.44 -40.87
CA GLN A 409 26.16 -28.26 -41.65
C GLN A 409 24.76 -28.42 -42.26
N THR A 410 24.45 -29.60 -42.84
CA THR A 410 23.13 -29.86 -43.43
C THR A 410 22.00 -29.81 -42.39
N ALA A 411 22.23 -30.32 -41.17
CA ALA A 411 21.23 -30.28 -40.09
C ALA A 411 20.97 -28.85 -39.57
N VAL A 412 21.98 -27.97 -39.56
CA VAL A 412 21.85 -26.56 -39.17
C VAL A 412 21.14 -25.76 -40.27
N GLU A 413 21.50 -26.00 -41.54
CA GLU A 413 20.84 -25.39 -42.71
C GLU A 413 19.37 -25.82 -42.84
N GLU A 414 19.04 -27.10 -42.61
CA GLU A 414 17.66 -27.60 -42.59
C GLU A 414 16.85 -26.99 -41.44
N THR A 415 17.46 -26.74 -40.29
CA THR A 415 16.78 -26.12 -39.13
C THR A 415 16.53 -24.62 -39.37
N LEU A 416 17.50 -23.91 -39.98
CA LEU A 416 17.36 -22.52 -40.42
C LEU A 416 16.29 -22.38 -41.51
N ALA A 417 16.36 -23.20 -42.57
CA ALA A 417 15.37 -23.22 -43.65
C ALA A 417 13.96 -23.56 -43.11
N SER A 418 13.85 -24.50 -42.17
CA SER A 418 12.57 -24.82 -41.52
C SER A 418 12.02 -23.67 -40.69
N SER A 419 12.89 -22.84 -40.10
CA SER A 419 12.51 -21.65 -39.33
C SER A 419 12.12 -20.47 -40.23
N GLU A 420 12.81 -20.29 -41.36
CA GLU A 420 12.53 -19.30 -42.40
C GLU A 420 11.20 -19.61 -43.09
N ILE A 421 10.96 -20.86 -43.49
CA ILE A 421 9.67 -21.31 -44.06
C ILE A 421 8.52 -21.13 -43.06
N LYS A 422 8.78 -21.27 -41.75
CA LYS A 422 7.78 -21.02 -40.70
C LYS A 422 7.49 -19.53 -40.56
N GLN A 423 8.52 -18.68 -40.68
CA GLN A 423 8.36 -17.22 -40.67
C GLN A 423 7.65 -16.72 -41.93
N GLU A 424 7.98 -17.22 -43.12
CA GLU A 424 7.28 -16.91 -44.38
C GLU A 424 5.81 -17.35 -44.34
N LYS A 425 5.51 -18.56 -43.86
CA LYS A 425 4.10 -19.00 -43.71
C LYS A 425 3.32 -18.16 -42.69
N ILE A 426 3.99 -17.59 -41.68
CA ILE A 426 3.38 -16.67 -40.72
C ILE A 426 3.18 -15.28 -41.37
N SER A 427 4.12 -14.81 -42.20
CA SER A 427 3.98 -13.54 -42.92
C SER A 427 2.91 -13.61 -44.00
N GLU A 428 2.85 -14.67 -44.79
CA GLU A 428 1.80 -14.91 -45.80
C GLU A 428 0.42 -14.95 -45.15
N LYS A 429 0.25 -15.70 -44.05
CA LYS A 429 -1.02 -15.70 -43.30
C LYS A 429 -1.39 -14.33 -42.75
N ARG A 430 -0.41 -13.51 -42.34
CA ARG A 430 -0.65 -12.13 -41.89
C ARG A 430 -1.09 -11.24 -43.04
N GLU A 431 -0.46 -11.34 -44.20
CA GLU A 431 -0.83 -10.58 -45.40
C GLU A 431 -2.22 -10.97 -45.93
N GLU A 432 -2.53 -12.26 -45.93
CA GLU A 432 -3.85 -12.76 -46.36
C GLU A 432 -4.94 -12.27 -45.41
N HIS A 433 -4.69 -12.34 -44.09
CA HIS A 433 -5.59 -11.80 -43.08
C HIS A 433 -5.76 -10.28 -43.21
N GLN A 434 -4.69 -9.53 -43.50
CA GLN A 434 -4.77 -8.09 -43.76
C GLN A 434 -5.56 -7.75 -45.02
N LYS A 435 -5.43 -8.53 -46.09
CA LYS A 435 -6.20 -8.36 -47.34
C LYS A 435 -7.69 -8.64 -47.11
N GLU A 436 -8.03 -9.69 -46.36
CA GLU A 436 -9.41 -10.02 -45.99
C GLU A 436 -10.03 -8.92 -45.12
N LEU A 437 -9.31 -8.51 -44.08
CA LEU A 437 -9.66 -7.40 -43.20
C LEU A 437 -9.85 -6.05 -43.94
N SER A 438 -9.06 -5.79 -44.99
CA SER A 438 -9.17 -4.57 -45.80
C SER A 438 -10.40 -4.58 -46.71
N ARG A 439 -10.85 -5.77 -47.17
CA ARG A 439 -12.07 -5.91 -47.98
C ARG A 439 -13.34 -5.71 -47.17
N GLU A 440 -13.36 -6.18 -45.91
CA GLU A 440 -14.50 -6.02 -45.01
C GLU A 440 -14.55 -4.63 -44.33
N LEU A 441 -13.47 -3.86 -44.41
CA LEU A 441 -13.31 -2.61 -43.67
C LEU A 441 -14.48 -1.62 -43.84
N PRO A 442 -15.02 -1.35 -45.04
CA PRO A 442 -16.13 -0.42 -45.21
C PRO A 442 -17.38 -0.83 -44.42
N ASP A 443 -17.78 -2.09 -44.54
CA ASP A 443 -18.96 -2.65 -43.85
C ASP A 443 -18.74 -2.69 -42.32
N VAL A 444 -17.51 -2.98 -41.89
CA VAL A 444 -17.12 -2.98 -40.47
C VAL A 444 -17.18 -1.57 -39.90
N MET A 445 -16.66 -0.57 -40.61
CA MET A 445 -16.68 0.83 -40.17
C MET A 445 -18.11 1.39 -40.17
N GLU A 446 -18.93 1.06 -41.16
CA GLU A 446 -20.35 1.41 -41.19
C GLU A 446 -21.09 0.81 -39.98
N SER A 447 -20.91 -0.49 -39.75
CA SER A 447 -21.50 -1.20 -38.60
C SER A 447 -21.05 -0.61 -37.26
N LEU A 448 -19.77 -0.30 -37.10
CA LEU A 448 -19.23 0.36 -35.91
C LEU A 448 -19.83 1.75 -35.71
N SER A 449 -20.01 2.54 -36.78
CA SER A 449 -20.62 3.87 -36.68
C SER A 449 -22.08 3.80 -36.22
N GLN A 450 -22.83 2.78 -36.66
CA GLN A 450 -24.26 2.62 -36.39
C GLN A 450 -24.54 1.93 -35.04
N HIS A 451 -23.77 0.89 -34.72
CA HIS A 451 -24.05 -0.04 -33.61
C HIS A 451 -22.97 -0.05 -32.53
N GLY A 452 -21.82 0.57 -32.79
CA GLY A 452 -20.72 0.67 -31.83
C GLY A 452 -21.09 1.53 -30.62
N ARG A 453 -20.46 1.22 -29.49
CA ARG A 453 -20.67 1.95 -28.24
C ARG A 453 -19.67 3.08 -28.16
N LYS A 454 -20.17 4.32 -28.09
CA LYS A 454 -19.33 5.48 -27.81
C LYS A 454 -18.93 5.49 -26.35
N VAL A 455 -17.63 5.55 -26.07
CA VAL A 455 -17.08 5.59 -24.72
C VAL A 455 -16.21 6.84 -24.60
N ALA A 456 -16.61 7.75 -23.73
CA ALA A 456 -15.80 8.90 -23.37
C ALA A 456 -14.71 8.46 -22.39
N VAL A 457 -13.44 8.62 -22.78
CA VAL A 457 -12.28 8.14 -22.03
C VAL A 457 -11.98 9.07 -20.87
N PHE A 458 -11.91 8.51 -19.65
CA PHE A 458 -11.44 9.22 -18.47
C PHE A 458 -9.96 8.94 -18.21
N ALA A 459 -9.57 7.68 -18.31
CA ALA A 459 -8.21 7.24 -18.06
C ALA A 459 -7.98 5.84 -18.63
N LYS A 460 -6.72 5.44 -18.71
CA LYS A 460 -6.30 4.14 -19.20
C LYS A 460 -5.09 3.64 -18.42
N ALA A 461 -4.97 2.33 -18.26
CA ALA A 461 -3.78 1.70 -17.71
C ALA A 461 -3.62 0.28 -18.26
N PRO A 462 -2.37 -0.23 -18.36
CA PRO A 462 -2.15 -1.65 -18.61
C PRO A 462 -2.66 -2.47 -17.41
N ASN A 463 -3.08 -3.70 -17.67
CA ASN A 463 -3.48 -4.65 -16.64
C ASN A 463 -2.28 -5.52 -16.27
N ALA A 464 -1.66 -5.25 -15.12
CA ALA A 464 -0.46 -5.98 -14.66
C ALA A 464 -0.68 -7.49 -14.51
N ALA A 465 -1.93 -7.93 -14.30
CA ALA A 465 -2.27 -9.33 -14.10
C ALA A 465 -2.48 -10.12 -15.41
N VAL A 466 -2.61 -9.44 -16.55
CA VAL A 466 -2.85 -10.08 -17.86
C VAL A 466 -1.98 -9.40 -18.91
N SER A 467 -1.02 -10.13 -19.47
CA SER A 467 -0.13 -9.60 -20.52
C SER A 467 -0.92 -8.98 -21.67
N ASP A 468 -0.36 -7.95 -22.30
CA ASP A 468 -0.86 -7.32 -23.51
C ASP A 468 -2.35 -6.93 -23.42
N THR A 469 -2.75 -6.44 -22.25
CA THR A 469 -4.12 -6.03 -21.96
C THR A 469 -4.14 -4.65 -21.33
N TYR A 470 -5.02 -3.78 -21.84
CA TYR A 470 -5.31 -2.45 -21.30
C TYR A 470 -6.75 -2.36 -20.80
N VAL A 471 -6.93 -1.58 -19.74
CA VAL A 471 -8.23 -1.16 -19.24
C VAL A 471 -8.39 0.33 -19.51
N ILE A 472 -9.43 0.68 -20.25
CA ILE A 472 -9.86 2.06 -20.49
C ILE A 472 -11.06 2.32 -19.59
N ALA A 473 -10.92 3.19 -18.60
CA ALA A 473 -12.03 3.66 -17.78
C ALA A 473 -12.76 4.77 -18.52
N GLY A 474 -14.10 4.71 -18.56
CA GLY A 474 -14.85 5.71 -19.30
C GLY A 474 -16.36 5.61 -19.17
N ALA A 475 -17.01 6.63 -19.70
CA ALA A 475 -18.45 6.78 -19.70
C ALA A 475 -19.03 6.21 -20.99
N VAL A 476 -19.82 5.13 -20.89
CA VAL A 476 -20.50 4.52 -22.04
C VAL A 476 -21.77 5.29 -22.34
N GLN A 477 -21.86 5.90 -23.53
CA GLN A 477 -23.07 6.58 -23.99
C GLN A 477 -24.15 5.55 -24.32
N LYS A 478 -25.37 5.77 -23.80
CA LYS A 478 -26.56 5.00 -24.15
C LYS A 478 -27.26 5.61 -25.36
N SER A 479 -28.08 4.82 -26.04
CA SER A 479 -28.97 5.28 -27.12
C SER A 479 -29.93 6.39 -26.67
N SER A 480 -30.23 6.48 -25.37
CA SER A 480 -31.04 7.57 -24.77
C SER A 480 -30.29 8.89 -24.58
N GLY A 481 -29.02 9.00 -25.00
CA GLY A 481 -28.16 10.17 -24.77
C GLY A 481 -27.57 10.27 -23.35
N GLN A 482 -28.05 9.46 -22.40
CA GLN A 482 -27.48 9.39 -21.06
C GLN A 482 -26.17 8.59 -21.04
N SER A 483 -25.22 9.02 -20.23
CA SER A 483 -23.98 8.27 -20.00
C SER A 483 -24.08 7.34 -18.78
N ALA A 484 -23.38 6.21 -18.82
CA ALA A 484 -23.22 5.33 -17.66
C ALA A 484 -21.75 4.96 -17.43
N PRO A 485 -21.34 4.84 -16.16
CA PRO A 485 -20.05 4.27 -15.78
C PRO A 485 -19.77 2.93 -16.46
N GLY A 486 -18.54 2.76 -16.94
CA GLY A 486 -18.10 1.54 -17.59
C GLY A 486 -16.58 1.48 -17.76
N ALA A 487 -16.14 0.39 -18.37
CA ALA A 487 -14.75 0.20 -18.73
C ALA A 487 -14.66 -0.64 -20.00
N VAL A 488 -13.58 -0.49 -20.74
CA VAL A 488 -13.27 -1.27 -21.94
C VAL A 488 -12.00 -2.05 -21.69
N VAL A 489 -12.01 -3.34 -22.00
CA VAL A 489 -10.82 -4.17 -21.99
C VAL A 489 -10.39 -4.36 -23.44
N VAL A 490 -9.18 -3.92 -23.74
CA VAL A 490 -8.51 -4.07 -25.03
C VAL A 490 -7.33 -5.01 -24.83
N ASN A 491 -7.17 -6.01 -25.69
CA ASN A 491 -6.05 -6.93 -25.60
C ASN A 491 -5.49 -7.28 -26.99
N ALA A 492 -4.48 -8.13 -27.06
CA ALA A 492 -3.86 -8.58 -28.30
C ALA A 492 -4.83 -9.21 -29.34
N LYS A 493 -6.05 -9.60 -28.96
CA LYS A 493 -7.09 -10.11 -29.87
C LYS A 493 -8.08 -9.03 -30.33
N THR A 494 -8.00 -7.82 -29.79
CA THR A 494 -8.85 -6.72 -30.20
C THR A 494 -8.31 -6.12 -31.50
N THR A 495 -9.17 -6.01 -32.50
CA THR A 495 -8.84 -5.28 -33.74
C THR A 495 -8.97 -3.78 -33.50
N ILE A 496 -7.91 -3.02 -33.81
CA ILE A 496 -7.83 -1.57 -33.54
C ILE A 496 -7.80 -0.82 -34.87
N PHE A 497 -8.64 0.22 -34.96
CA PHE A 497 -8.73 1.12 -36.10
C PHE A 497 -8.43 2.56 -35.67
N ASP A 498 -7.81 3.36 -36.53
CA ASP A 498 -7.81 4.82 -36.41
C ASP A 498 -9.14 5.41 -36.92
N HIS A 499 -9.33 6.73 -36.79
CA HIS A 499 -10.54 7.41 -37.25
C HIS A 499 -10.69 7.45 -38.79
N HIS A 500 -9.63 7.11 -39.53
CA HIS A 500 -9.66 6.93 -40.99
C HIS A 500 -9.99 5.48 -41.39
N GLY A 501 -10.08 4.56 -40.44
CA GLY A 501 -10.32 3.13 -40.67
C GLY A 501 -9.05 2.32 -40.93
N HIS A 502 -7.84 2.86 -40.78
CA HIS A 502 -6.63 2.07 -40.92
C HIS A 502 -6.38 1.18 -39.70
N TYR A 503 -5.82 0.00 -39.94
CA TYR A 503 -5.42 -0.93 -38.89
C TYR A 503 -4.25 -0.38 -38.06
N VAL A 504 -4.39 -0.41 -36.74
CA VAL A 504 -3.31 -0.11 -35.80
C VAL A 504 -2.80 -1.42 -35.20
N ASN A 505 -1.58 -1.79 -35.58
CA ASN A 505 -0.99 -3.09 -35.22
C ASN A 505 -0.27 -3.08 -33.85
N ASP A 506 0.10 -1.91 -33.36
CA ASP A 506 0.80 -1.74 -32.08
C ASP A 506 -0.18 -1.23 -31.01
N LEU A 507 -0.62 -2.14 -30.14
CA LEU A 507 -1.50 -1.82 -29.02
C LEU A 507 -0.87 -0.81 -28.06
N ASN A 508 0.43 -0.91 -27.79
CA ASN A 508 1.09 -0.03 -26.83
C ASN A 508 1.16 1.40 -27.38
N ALA A 509 1.55 1.56 -28.65
CA ALA A 509 1.58 2.85 -29.33
C ALA A 509 0.17 3.48 -29.39
N ALA A 510 -0.83 2.71 -29.84
CA ALA A 510 -2.24 3.12 -29.84
C ALA A 510 -2.71 3.60 -28.45
N MET A 511 -2.37 2.83 -27.42
CA MET A 511 -2.73 3.17 -26.05
C MET A 511 -1.88 4.29 -25.47
N GLN A 512 -0.78 4.73 -26.08
CA GLN A 512 -0.08 5.94 -25.63
C GLN A 512 -0.74 7.20 -26.18
N GLU A 513 -1.17 7.16 -27.45
CA GLU A 513 -1.81 8.28 -28.15
C GLU A 513 -3.22 8.60 -27.64
N LEU A 514 -3.94 7.62 -27.10
CA LEU A 514 -5.31 7.82 -26.63
C LEU A 514 -5.40 8.80 -25.45
N THR A 515 -5.94 10.01 -25.66
CA THR A 515 -6.02 11.04 -24.61
C THR A 515 -7.27 10.94 -23.73
N GLU A 516 -7.21 11.54 -22.55
CA GLU A 516 -8.41 11.81 -21.73
C GLU A 516 -9.36 12.74 -22.50
N GLY A 517 -10.67 12.50 -22.38
CA GLY A 517 -11.72 13.22 -23.11
C GLY A 517 -12.00 12.69 -24.52
N ALA A 518 -11.13 11.84 -25.08
CA ALA A 518 -11.37 11.19 -26.37
C ALA A 518 -12.65 10.33 -26.34
N VAL A 519 -13.29 10.18 -27.50
CA VAL A 519 -14.42 9.25 -27.67
C VAL A 519 -13.98 8.10 -28.54
N VAL A 520 -13.95 6.90 -27.98
CA VAL A 520 -13.71 5.67 -28.73
C VAL A 520 -15.02 4.99 -29.08
N ILE A 521 -15.06 4.27 -30.21
CA ILE A 521 -16.22 3.48 -30.61
C ILE A 521 -15.86 2.00 -30.44
N VAL A 522 -16.64 1.28 -29.64
CA VAL A 522 -16.31 -0.09 -29.24
C VAL A 522 -17.41 -1.08 -29.60
N GLU A 523 -17.03 -2.12 -30.32
CA GLU A 523 -17.84 -3.33 -30.50
C GLU A 523 -17.28 -4.45 -29.61
N GLY A 524 -18.15 -5.10 -28.83
CA GLY A 524 -17.70 -6.15 -27.93
C GLY A 524 -18.79 -6.69 -27.02
N LYS A 525 -18.42 -7.72 -26.24
CA LYS A 525 -19.32 -8.35 -25.28
C LYS A 525 -19.36 -7.52 -23.99
N ARG A 526 -20.56 -7.10 -23.58
CA ARG A 526 -20.77 -6.30 -22.37
C ARG A 526 -21.15 -7.16 -21.16
N SER A 527 -20.56 -6.87 -20.01
CA SER A 527 -20.90 -7.48 -18.71
C SER A 527 -22.01 -6.72 -17.97
N LYS A 528 -22.48 -7.27 -16.84
CA LYS A 528 -23.46 -6.60 -15.96
C LYS A 528 -22.92 -5.31 -15.31
N ARG A 529 -21.60 -5.15 -15.20
CA ARG A 529 -20.94 -3.94 -14.66
C ARG A 529 -20.49 -2.97 -15.76
N ASN A 530 -21.13 -3.01 -16.93
CA ASN A 530 -20.79 -2.20 -18.10
C ASN A 530 -19.32 -2.31 -18.56
N VAL A 531 -18.68 -3.45 -18.29
CA VAL A 531 -17.37 -3.76 -18.87
C VAL A 531 -17.55 -4.31 -20.27
N VAL A 532 -16.94 -3.68 -21.27
CA VAL A 532 -16.95 -4.16 -22.66
C VAL A 532 -15.63 -4.86 -22.95
N GLN A 533 -15.69 -6.16 -23.23
CA GLN A 533 -14.57 -6.92 -23.79
C GLN A 533 -14.52 -6.62 -25.29
N ALA A 534 -13.57 -5.78 -25.70
CA ALA A 534 -13.53 -5.25 -27.06
C ALA A 534 -13.12 -6.35 -28.05
N LYS A 535 -14.00 -6.58 -29.04
CA LYS A 535 -13.65 -7.31 -30.26
C LYS A 535 -13.01 -6.35 -31.26
N ARG A 536 -13.57 -5.14 -31.38
CA ARG A 536 -13.09 -4.07 -32.26
C ARG A 536 -13.19 -2.72 -31.56
N ILE A 537 -12.24 -1.84 -31.82
CA ILE A 537 -12.22 -0.47 -31.30
C ILE A 537 -11.74 0.51 -32.36
N VAL A 538 -12.43 1.65 -32.47
CA VAL A 538 -12.00 2.81 -33.26
C VAL A 538 -11.48 3.87 -32.30
N LEU A 539 -10.24 4.28 -32.51
CA LEU A 539 -9.56 5.35 -31.80
C LEU A 539 -9.82 6.70 -32.51
N PRO A 540 -9.75 7.83 -31.78
CA PRO A 540 -10.10 9.16 -32.28
C PRO A 540 -9.19 9.69 -33.40
#